data_AF-A0A7W0L7B8-F1
#
_entry.id   AF-A0A7W0L7B8-F1
#
_cell.length_a   1.000
_cell.length_b   1.000
_cell.length_c   1.000
_cell.angle_alpha   90.00
_cell.angle_beta   90.00
_cell.angle_gamma   90.00
#
_symmetry.space_group_name_H-M   'P 1'
#
loop_
_entity.id
_entity.type
_entity.pdbx_description
1 polymer ?
#
loop_
_entity_poly.entity_id
_entity_poly.type
_entity_poly.pdbx_seq_one_letter_code
_entity_poly.pdbx_strand_id
1 'polypeptide(L)'
;APDWSGGTRIGEALQRFNDGWARRGLARGAVVVIVSDGWESGSVDLLEREMSRLARLAYRIVWVNPRKQSGKFTPSTAGMAAALPYVDAFVSGHSLGAFDEVLAAIGD
;
A
#
# COMPACT_ATOMS: atom_id res chain seq x y z
N ALA A 1 2.85 11.48 -24.65
CA ALA A 1 2.71 11.49 -23.17
C ALA A 1 2.87 10.05 -22.67
N PRO A 2 4.00 9.67 -22.05
CA PRO A 2 4.32 8.25 -21.85
C PRO A 2 4.19 7.73 -20.41
N ASP A 3 3.79 8.52 -19.42
CA ASP A 3 3.87 8.13 -17.99
C ASP A 3 2.76 7.20 -17.48
N TRP A 4 1.79 6.80 -18.31
CA TRP A 4 0.64 5.99 -17.87
C TRP A 4 0.85 4.48 -17.99
N SER A 5 1.93 4.02 -18.63
CA SER A 5 2.21 2.60 -18.86
C SER A 5 3.39 2.03 -18.06
N GLY A 6 4.05 2.84 -17.20
CA GLY A 6 5.30 2.47 -16.52
C GLY A 6 5.13 1.80 -15.15
N GLY A 7 3.96 1.91 -14.53
CA GLY A 7 3.74 1.60 -13.11
C GLY A 7 3.60 2.86 -12.26
N THR A 8 3.32 2.69 -10.97
CA THR A 8 3.21 3.79 -10.01
C THR A 8 4.53 3.98 -9.27
N ARG A 9 4.97 5.22 -9.06
CA ARG A 9 6.12 5.54 -8.20
C ARG A 9 5.69 5.55 -6.73
N ILE A 10 5.37 4.38 -6.20
CA ILE A 10 4.79 4.22 -4.86
C ILE A 10 5.81 4.61 -3.79
N GLY A 11 7.07 4.19 -3.93
CA GLY A 11 8.15 4.53 -3.00
C GLY A 11 8.36 6.04 -2.86
N GLU A 12 8.37 6.78 -3.98
CA GLU A 12 8.48 8.25 -3.97
C GLU A 12 7.24 8.94 -3.37
N ALA A 13 6.04 8.38 -3.58
CA ALA A 13 4.82 8.89 -2.99
C ALA A 13 4.82 8.71 -1.47
N LEU A 14 5.21 7.52 -0.98
CA LEU A 14 5.34 7.23 0.44
C LEU A 14 6.44 8.06 1.10
N GLN A 15 7.57 8.28 0.43
CA GLN A 15 8.63 9.17 0.93
C GLN A 15 8.09 10.57 1.18
N ARG A 16 7.42 11.16 0.18
CA ARG A 16 6.79 12.48 0.32
C ARG A 16 5.76 12.50 1.44
N PHE A 17 4.92 11.47 1.53
CA PHE A 17 3.96 11.32 2.62
C PHE A 17 4.65 11.30 4.01
N ASN A 18 5.68 10.47 4.13
CA ASN A 18 6.41 10.25 5.37
C ASN A 18 7.14 11.50 5.87
N ASP A 19 7.78 12.22 4.95
CA ASP A 19 8.57 13.41 5.24
C ASP A 19 7.68 14.63 5.51
N GLY A 20 6.58 14.77 4.75
CA GLY A 20 5.69 15.92 4.83
C GLY A 20 4.64 15.85 5.95
N TRP A 21 4.09 14.67 6.22
CA TRP A 21 2.87 14.54 7.02
C TRP A 21 2.92 13.44 8.07
N ALA A 22 3.41 12.23 7.73
CA ALA A 22 3.35 11.09 8.65
C ALA A 22 4.05 11.37 9.99
N ARG A 23 5.28 11.88 9.93
CA ARG A 23 6.07 12.27 11.12
C ARG A 23 5.47 13.42 11.90
N ARG A 24 4.67 14.27 11.25
CA ARG A 24 3.97 15.42 11.87
C ARG A 24 2.69 15.01 12.60
N GLY A 25 2.40 13.71 12.67
CA GLY A 25 1.32 13.14 13.47
C GLY A 25 0.24 12.44 12.66
N LEU A 26 0.12 12.72 11.36
CA LEU A 26 -0.97 12.19 10.52
C LEU A 26 -1.00 10.67 10.42
N ALA A 27 0.17 10.01 10.47
CA ALA A 27 0.23 8.55 10.44
C ALA A 27 0.27 7.92 11.83
N ARG A 28 0.59 8.69 12.88
CA ARG A 28 0.85 8.10 14.21
C ARG A 28 -0.45 7.57 14.79
N GLY A 29 -0.52 6.25 14.99
CA GLY A 29 -1.72 5.57 15.51
C GLY A 29 -2.87 5.51 14.50
N ALA A 30 -2.64 5.88 13.24
CA ALA A 30 -3.66 5.86 12.21
C ALA A 30 -3.80 4.47 11.57
N VAL A 31 -5.00 4.18 11.07
CA VAL A 31 -5.17 3.17 10.03
C VAL A 31 -4.86 3.82 8.69
N VAL A 32 -3.85 3.30 7.98
CA VAL A 32 -3.42 3.80 6.68
C VAL A 32 -3.87 2.84 5.59
N VAL A 33 -4.73 3.33 4.70
CA VAL A 33 -5.25 2.55 3.58
C VAL A 33 -4.47 2.89 2.31
N ILE A 34 -3.80 1.90 1.72
CA ILE A 34 -3.07 2.02 0.47
C ILE A 34 -3.85 1.27 -0.61
N VAL A 35 -4.31 1.97 -1.63
CA VAL A 35 -5.00 1.37 -2.78
C VAL A 35 -4.05 1.32 -3.97
N SER A 36 -3.55 0.12 -4.31
CA SER A 36 -2.57 -0.06 -5.39
C SER A 36 -2.46 -1.52 -5.81
N ASP A 37 -2.13 -1.77 -7.08
CA ASP A 37 -1.82 -3.13 -7.56
C ASP A 37 -0.37 -3.56 -7.29
N GLY A 38 0.47 -2.67 -6.73
CA GLY A 38 1.84 -2.97 -6.31
C GLY A 38 2.89 -2.91 -7.41
N TRP A 39 2.53 -2.41 -8.59
CA TRP A 39 3.48 -2.20 -9.67
C TRP A 39 4.32 -0.95 -9.43
N GLU A 40 5.49 -1.13 -8.81
CA GLU A 40 6.49 -0.07 -8.63
C GLU A 40 7.30 0.16 -9.91
N SER A 41 7.36 1.41 -10.38
CA SER A 41 8.14 1.80 -11.57
C SER A 41 9.50 2.43 -11.25
N GLY A 42 9.73 2.79 -9.99
CA GLY A 42 10.96 3.37 -9.47
C GLY A 42 11.79 2.36 -8.68
N SER A 43 12.39 2.81 -7.57
CA SER A 43 13.24 1.96 -6.73
C SER A 43 12.41 1.11 -5.77
N VAL A 44 12.56 -0.21 -5.86
CA VAL A 44 11.95 -1.16 -4.92
C VAL A 44 12.53 -1.00 -3.51
N ASP A 45 13.84 -0.76 -3.38
CA ASP A 45 14.50 -0.51 -2.09
C ASP A 45 13.95 0.76 -1.41
N LEU A 46 13.64 1.79 -2.20
CA LEU A 46 12.97 2.99 -1.71
C LEU A 46 11.58 2.64 -1.16
N LEU A 47 10.79 1.89 -1.91
CA LEU A 47 9.47 1.44 -1.46
C LEU A 47 9.57 0.64 -0.16
N GLU A 48 10.47 -0.34 -0.08
CA GLU A 48 10.67 -1.17 1.11
C GLU A 48 10.99 -0.30 2.34
N ARG A 49 11.96 0.61 2.18
CA ARG A 49 12.39 1.51 3.25
C ARG A 49 11.25 2.41 3.74
N GLU A 50 10.46 2.97 2.83
CA GLU A 50 9.38 3.89 3.18
C GLU A 50 8.16 3.16 3.77
N MET A 51 7.89 1.92 3.36
CA MET A 51 6.91 1.04 4.02
C MET A 51 7.34 0.70 5.44
N SER A 52 8.61 0.33 5.66
CA SER A 52 9.17 0.09 7.00
C SER A 52 9.04 1.33 7.90
N ARG A 53 9.30 2.52 7.36
CA ARG A 53 9.13 3.79 8.10
C ARG A 53 7.66 4.05 8.46
N LEU A 54 6.73 3.78 7.54
CA LEU A 54 5.31 3.97 7.76
C LEU A 54 4.77 3.00 8.82
N ALA A 55 5.16 1.72 8.76
CA ALA A 55 4.73 0.68 9.70
C ALA A 55 5.13 0.94 11.16
N ARG A 56 6.22 1.69 11.38
CA ARG A 56 6.63 2.12 12.73
C ARG A 56 5.77 3.25 13.30
N LEU A 57 4.94 3.90 12.48
CA LEU A 57 4.11 5.03 12.86
C LEU A 57 2.63 4.65 12.88
N ALA A 58 2.16 3.96 11.84
CA ALA A 58 0.78 3.52 11.69
C ALA A 58 0.39 2.56 12.82
N TYR A 59 -0.88 2.62 13.22
CA TYR A 59 -1.49 1.55 14.01
C TYR A 59 -1.68 0.30 13.15
N ARG A 60 -2.16 0.50 11.91
CA ARG A 60 -2.44 -0.57 10.96
C ARG A 60 -2.28 -0.07 9.53
N ILE A 61 -1.73 -0.91 8.65
CA ILE A 61 -1.62 -0.67 7.21
C ILE A 61 -2.51 -1.68 6.47
N VAL A 62 -3.54 -1.17 5.80
CA VAL A 62 -4.46 -1.96 4.97
C VAL A 62 -4.10 -1.71 3.51
N TRP A 63 -3.71 -2.76 2.79
CA TRP A 63 -3.43 -2.68 1.37
C TRP A 63 -4.58 -3.28 0.57
N VAL A 64 -5.22 -2.44 -0.24
CA VAL A 64 -6.34 -2.79 -1.12
C VAL A 64 -5.79 -2.98 -2.53
N ASN A 65 -5.79 -4.22 -3.02
CA ASN A 65 -5.35 -4.51 -4.38
C ASN A 65 -6.54 -4.64 -5.34
N PRO A 66 -6.74 -3.70 -6.27
CA PRO A 66 -7.88 -3.71 -7.19
C PRO A 66 -7.82 -4.85 -8.22
N ARG A 67 -6.66 -5.50 -8.39
CA ARG A 67 -6.45 -6.62 -9.32
C ARG A 67 -6.49 -7.99 -8.65
N LYS A 68 -6.69 -8.06 -7.33
CA LYS A 68 -6.86 -9.33 -6.60
C LYS A 68 -8.20 -9.95 -6.99
N GLN A 69 -8.24 -10.67 -8.11
CA GLN A 69 -9.39 -11.48 -8.52
C GLN A 69 -9.22 -12.91 -7.99
N SER A 70 -10.29 -13.41 -7.37
CA SER A 70 -10.49 -14.74 -6.77
C SER A 70 -9.44 -15.83 -7.11
N GLY A 71 -8.75 -16.31 -6.08
CA GLY A 71 -8.14 -17.64 -6.01
C GLY A 71 -6.79 -17.88 -6.69
N LYS A 72 -6.37 -17.04 -7.65
CA LYS A 72 -5.11 -17.24 -8.42
C LYS A 72 -4.17 -16.03 -8.47
N PHE A 73 -4.45 -14.97 -7.70
CA PHE A 73 -3.57 -13.81 -7.67
C PHE A 73 -2.29 -14.12 -6.89
N THR A 74 -1.15 -14.14 -7.59
CA THR A 74 0.18 -14.17 -6.98
C THR A 74 0.75 -12.76 -7.01
N PRO A 75 1.15 -12.18 -5.86
CA PRO A 75 1.82 -10.88 -5.83
C PRO A 75 3.24 -11.01 -6.41
N SER A 76 3.36 -11.01 -7.74
CA SER A 76 4.62 -11.28 -8.45
C SER A 76 5.40 -10.02 -8.84
N THR A 77 4.85 -8.83 -8.61
CA THR A 77 5.58 -7.57 -8.84
C THR A 77 6.54 -7.32 -7.69
N ALA A 78 7.78 -6.94 -8.01
CA ALA A 78 8.80 -6.65 -7.00
C ALA A 78 8.36 -5.59 -5.97
N GLY A 79 7.56 -4.60 -6.40
CA GLY A 79 7.01 -3.58 -5.51
C GLY A 79 6.05 -4.15 -4.45
N MET A 80 5.07 -4.96 -4.86
CA MET A 80 4.20 -5.67 -3.92
C MET A 80 4.99 -6.57 -2.97
N ALA A 81 5.97 -7.33 -3.48
CA ALA A 81 6.80 -8.19 -2.64
C ALA A 81 7.55 -7.40 -1.55
N ALA A 82 8.06 -6.21 -1.88
CA ALA A 82 8.71 -5.32 -0.92
C ALA A 82 7.75 -4.68 0.09
N ALA A 83 6.50 -4.42 -0.30
CA ALA A 83 5.51 -3.80 0.58
C ALA A 83 4.84 -4.79 1.55
N LEU A 84 4.58 -6.02 1.09
CA LEU A 84 3.80 -7.03 1.83
C LEU A 84 4.27 -7.32 3.26
N PRO A 85 5.58 -7.36 3.60
CA PRO A 85 6.03 -7.60 4.97
C PRO A 85 5.57 -6.55 5.98
N TYR A 86 5.14 -5.38 5.51
CA TYR A 86 4.72 -4.24 6.33
C TYR A 86 3.21 -3.99 6.28
N VAL A 87 2.45 -4.88 5.64
CA VAL A 87 0.99 -4.77 5.48
C VAL A 87 0.31 -5.70 6.48
N ASP A 88 -0.55 -5.14 7.32
CA ASP A 88 -1.30 -5.91 8.32
C ASP A 88 -2.52 -6.62 7.71
N ALA A 89 -3.14 -6.03 6.68
CA ALA A 89 -4.28 -6.61 5.97
C ALA A 89 -4.17 -6.42 4.46
N PHE A 90 -4.27 -7.51 3.70
CA PHE A 90 -4.23 -7.50 2.23
C PHE A 90 -5.58 -7.91 1.63
N VAL A 91 -6.39 -6.93 1.27
CA VAL A 91 -7.80 -7.12 0.85
C VAL A 91 -7.98 -6.90 -0.66
N SER A 92 -9.05 -7.47 -1.22
CA SER A 92 -9.39 -7.20 -2.62
C SER A 92 -10.03 -5.81 -2.75
N GLY A 93 -9.83 -5.15 -3.89
CA GLY A 93 -10.50 -3.88 -4.22
C GLY A 93 -11.49 -3.96 -5.38
N HIS A 94 -11.78 -5.16 -5.89
CA HIS A 94 -12.41 -5.34 -7.19
C HIS A 94 -13.95 -5.32 -7.23
N SER A 95 -14.62 -5.14 -6.09
CA SER A 95 -16.10 -5.10 -6.01
C SER A 95 -16.58 -4.31 -4.79
N LEU A 96 -17.85 -3.88 -4.79
CA LEU A 96 -18.47 -3.18 -3.65
C LEU A 96 -18.51 -4.04 -2.37
N GLY A 97 -18.59 -5.37 -2.49
CA GLY A 97 -18.43 -6.27 -1.32
C GLY A 97 -17.00 -6.25 -0.74
N ALA A 98 -16.01 -5.89 -1.55
CA ALA A 98 -14.65 -5.68 -1.08
C ALA A 98 -14.51 -4.37 -0.27
N PHE A 99 -15.46 -3.44 -0.38
CA PHE A 99 -15.54 -2.27 0.50
C PHE A 99 -15.94 -2.67 1.92
N ASP A 100 -16.77 -3.70 2.11
CA ASP A 100 -17.09 -4.23 3.45
C ASP A 100 -15.85 -4.86 4.10
N GLU A 101 -15.02 -5.58 3.34
CA GLU A 101 -13.72 -6.09 3.83
C GLU A 101 -12.77 -4.95 4.23
N VAL A 102 -12.76 -3.85 3.47
CA VAL A 102 -11.98 -2.65 3.80
C VAL A 102 -12.50 -2.00 5.08
N LEU A 103 -13.82 -1.83 5.21
CA LEU A 103 -14.44 -1.23 6.39
C LEU A 103 -14.22 -2.08 7.64
N ALA A 104 -14.31 -3.41 7.53
CA ALA A 104 -13.98 -4.33 8.62
C ALA A 104 -12.50 -4.19 9.04
N ALA A 105 -11.57 -4.20 8.07
CA ALA A 105 -10.14 -4.04 8.36
C ALA A 105 -9.76 -2.67 8.95
N ILE A 106 -10.57 -1.63 8.74
CA ILE A 106 -10.39 -0.33 9.40
C ILE A 106 -10.93 -0.36 10.85
N GLY A 107 -11.92 -1.21 11.12
CA GLY A 107 -12.60 -1.30 12.42
C GLY A 107 -11.92 -2.16 13.49
N ASP A 108 -11.08 -3.13 13.12
CA ASP A 108 -10.26 -3.90 14.09
C ASP A 108 -8.92 -3.22 14.46
#